data_AF-A0A940YHE5-F1
#
_entry.id   AF-A0A940YHE5-F1
#
_cell.length_a   1.000
_cell.length_b   1.000
_cell.length_c   1.000
_cell.angle_alpha   90.00
_cell.angle_beta   90.00
_cell.angle_gamma   90.00
#
_symmetry.space_group_name_H-M   'P 1'
#
loop_
_entity.id
_entity.type
_entity.pdbx_description
1 polymer ?
#
loop_
_entity_poly.entity_id
_entity_poly.type
_entity_poly.pdbx_seq_one_letter_code
_entity_poly.pdbx_strand_id
1 'polypeptide(L)'
;MTVERYAFHDCEATTAAGVPLRIPAGVHHVERRSLVFRVRLGGRELDLTLAEWERLLHAGCVGPISVVVADSQVTGDLHPR
;
A
#
# COMPACT_ATOMS: atom_id res chain seq x y z
N MET A 1 -3.86 -14.60 -10.75
CA MET A 1 -2.96 -13.52 -10.27
C MET A 1 -3.68 -12.85 -9.12
N THR A 2 -3.04 -12.75 -7.96
CA THR A 2 -3.66 -12.20 -6.74
C THR A 2 -3.41 -10.69 -6.70
N VAL A 3 -4.47 -9.93 -6.49
CA VAL A 3 -4.40 -8.48 -6.23
C VAL A 3 -4.62 -8.29 -4.74
N GLU A 4 -3.65 -7.66 -4.07
CA GLU A 4 -3.70 -7.37 -2.64
C GLU A 4 -3.68 -5.86 -2.41
N ARG A 5 -4.04 -5.43 -1.20
CA ARG A 5 -4.03 -4.02 -0.82
C ARG A 5 -2.95 -3.80 0.22
N TYR A 6 -2.10 -2.81 -0.01
CA TYR A 6 -1.02 -2.42 0.89
C TYR A 6 -1.17 -0.97 1.32
N ALA A 7 -0.80 -0.69 2.56
CA ALA A 7 -0.64 0.68 3.05
C ALA A 7 0.76 1.18 2.69
N PHE A 8 0.83 2.32 2.02
CA PHE A 8 2.06 3.01 1.68
C PHE A 8 2.18 4.28 2.54
N HIS A 9 3.40 4.54 3.01
CA HIS A 9 3.82 5.90 3.37
C HIS A 9 4.31 6.64 2.13
N ASP A 10 4.41 7.96 2.24
CA ASP A 10 4.95 8.77 1.16
C ASP A 10 6.44 8.43 0.97
N CYS A 11 6.80 7.89 -0.20
CA CYS A 11 8.14 7.35 -0.44
C CYS A 11 8.60 7.52 -1.88
N GLU A 12 9.92 7.51 -2.07
CA GLU A 12 10.53 7.44 -3.39
C GLU A 12 10.74 6.00 -3.82
N ALA A 13 10.42 5.74 -5.08
CA ALA A 13 10.60 4.46 -5.73
C ALA A 13 11.19 4.61 -7.14
N THR A 14 11.79 3.55 -7.64
CA THR A 14 12.29 3.43 -9.00
C THR A 14 11.48 2.37 -9.74
N THR A 15 10.85 2.75 -10.86
CA THR A 15 10.15 1.78 -11.71
C THR A 15 11.10 0.68 -12.21
N ALA A 16 10.52 -0.42 -12.70
CA ALA A 16 11.26 -1.45 -13.42
C ALA A 16 12.00 -0.94 -14.67
N ALA A 17 11.60 0.23 -15.20
CA ALA A 17 12.31 0.91 -16.30
C ALA A 17 13.45 1.84 -15.83
N GLY A 18 13.78 1.87 -14.53
CA GLY A 18 14.83 2.73 -13.97
C GLY A 18 14.41 4.18 -13.74
N VAL A 19 13.11 4.51 -13.92
CA VAL A 19 12.61 5.87 -13.74
C VAL A 19 12.25 6.13 -12.26
N PRO A 20 12.82 7.15 -11.60
CA PRO A 20 12.45 7.53 -10.25
C PRO A 20 11.07 8.21 -10.21
N LEU A 21 10.31 7.96 -9.14
CA LEU A 21 9.00 8.55 -8.89
C LEU A 21 8.69 8.61 -7.39
N ARG A 22 7.64 9.35 -7.05
CA ARG A 22 7.08 9.41 -5.70
C ARG A 22 5.77 8.64 -5.62
N ILE A 23 5.69 7.70 -4.69
CA ILE A 23 4.45 6.97 -4.37
C ILE A 23 3.77 7.71 -3.22
N PRO A 24 2.56 8.26 -3.43
CA PRO A 24 1.86 8.99 -2.38
C PRO A 24 1.42 8.04 -1.27
N ALA A 25 1.38 8.55 -0.03
CA ALA A 25 0.81 7.80 1.09
C ALA A 25 -0.65 7.41 0.79
N GLY A 26 -1.04 6.21 1.24
CA GLY A 26 -2.40 5.71 1.05
C GLY A 26 -2.45 4.21 0.84
N VAL A 27 -3.66 3.71 0.62
CA VAL A 27 -3.90 2.29 0.33
C VAL A 27 -3.93 2.09 -1.18
N HIS A 28 -2.98 1.32 -1.69
CA HIS A 28 -2.86 1.03 -3.12
C HIS A 28 -3.04 -0.46 -3.39
N HIS A 29 -3.58 -0.78 -4.57
CA HIS A 29 -3.65 -2.16 -5.03
C HIS A 29 -2.31 -2.56 -5.62
N VAL A 30 -1.86 -3.75 -5.26
CA VAL A 30 -0.62 -4.34 -5.73
C VAL A 30 -0.92 -5.71 -6.32
N GLU A 31 -0.58 -5.88 -7.58
CA GLU A 31 -0.65 -7.16 -8.28
C GLU A 31 0.75 -7.75 -8.38
N ARG A 32 0.93 -8.96 -7.83
CA ARG A 32 2.16 -9.73 -8.06
C ARG A 32 2.13 -10.36 -9.45
N ARG A 33 3.05 -9.93 -10.33
CA ARG A 33 3.36 -10.58 -11.62
C ARG A 33 4.61 -11.46 -11.47
N SER A 34 5.07 -12.14 -12.51
CA SER A 34 6.23 -13.05 -12.37
C SER A 34 7.51 -12.34 -11.90
N LEU A 35 7.85 -11.18 -12.48
CA LEU A 35 9.11 -10.48 -12.20
C LEU A 35 8.93 -9.06 -11.62
N VAL A 36 7.69 -8.59 -11.52
CA VAL A 36 7.38 -7.24 -11.05
C VAL A 36 6.21 -7.23 -10.08
N PHE A 37 6.10 -6.15 -9.31
CA PHE A 37 4.92 -5.78 -8.55
C PHE A 37 4.27 -4.59 -9.23
N ARG A 38 3.04 -4.75 -9.69
CA ARG A 38 2.27 -3.68 -10.33
C ARG A 38 1.47 -2.93 -9.28
N VAL A 39 1.79 -1.67 -9.04
CA VAL A 39 1.10 -0.79 -8.10
C VAL A 39 0.14 0.12 -8.86
N ARG A 40 -1.12 0.18 -8.43
CA ARG A 40 -2.14 1.07 -8.98
C ARG A 40 -2.31 2.31 -8.11
N LEU A 41 -1.90 3.46 -8.64
CA LEU A 41 -1.96 4.76 -7.98
C LEU A 41 -3.01 5.66 -8.65
N GLY A 42 -4.21 5.79 -8.09
CA GLY A 42 -5.18 6.85 -8.44
C GLY A 42 -5.33 7.19 -9.93
N GLY A 43 -5.32 6.19 -10.83
CA GLY A 43 -5.39 6.37 -12.29
C GLY A 43 -4.11 6.06 -13.08
N ARG A 44 -3.01 5.69 -12.42
CA ARG A 44 -1.75 5.28 -13.04
C ARG A 44 -1.36 3.88 -12.56
N GLU A 45 -0.72 3.10 -13.44
CA GLU A 45 -0.07 1.85 -13.06
C GLU A 45 1.44 2.04 -13.16
N LEU A 46 2.19 1.48 -12.21
CA LEU A 46 3.63 1.39 -12.28
C LEU A 46 4.08 -0.01 -11.92
N ASP A 47 5.18 -0.44 -12.51
CA ASP A 47 5.79 -1.73 -12.21
C ASP A 47 7.07 -1.49 -11.39
N LEU A 48 7.19 -2.15 -10.25
CA LEU A 48 8.39 -2.20 -9.41
C LEU A 48 9.10 -3.54 -9.63
N THR A 49 10.42 -3.54 -9.61
CA THR A 49 11.18 -4.80 -9.57
C THR A 49 11.00 -5.50 -8.22
N LEU A 50 11.39 -6.77 -8.15
CA LEU A 50 11.46 -7.51 -6.88
C LEU A 50 12.34 -6.81 -5.84
N ALA A 51 13.55 -6.41 -6.24
CA ALA A 51 14.51 -5.75 -5.35
C ALA A 51 13.97 -4.42 -4.83
N GLU A 52 13.28 -3.67 -5.69
CA GLU A 52 12.68 -2.40 -5.29
C GLU A 52 11.53 -2.58 -4.31
N TRP A 53 10.66 -3.56 -4.57
CA TRP A 53 9.58 -3.90 -3.65
C TRP A 53 10.11 -4.31 -2.27
N GLU A 54 11.13 -5.18 -2.24
CA GLU A 54 11.79 -5.60 -1.00
C GLU A 54 12.44 -4.41 -0.28
N ARG A 55 13.09 -3.49 -1.00
CA ARG A 55 13.66 -2.27 -0.44
C ARG A 55 12.58 -1.43 0.27
N LEU A 56 11.41 -1.26 -0.36
CA LEU A 56 10.30 -0.51 0.23
C LEU A 56 9.72 -1.19 1.48
N LEU A 57 9.62 -2.53 1.50
CA LEU A 57 9.22 -3.28 2.69
C LEU A 57 10.21 -3.11 3.84
N HIS A 58 11.51 -3.26 3.58
CA HIS A 58 12.56 -3.13 4.58
C HIS A 58 12.68 -1.70 5.12
N ALA A 59 12.43 -0.69 4.27
CA ALA A 59 12.38 0.70 4.68
C ALA A 59 11.12 1.05 5.49
N GLY A 60 10.17 0.12 5.64
CA GLY A 60 8.88 0.36 6.28
C GLY A 60 7.97 1.27 5.46
N CYS A 61 8.28 1.55 4.20
CA CYS A 61 7.44 2.40 3.34
C CYS A 61 6.15 1.70 2.90
N VAL A 62 6.13 0.36 2.95
CA VAL A 62 5.00 -0.49 2.55
C VAL A 62 4.74 -1.50 3.63
N GLY A 63 3.47 -1.69 3.98
CA GLY A 63 3.04 -2.70 4.95
C GLY A 63 1.71 -3.33 4.59
N PRO A 64 1.45 -4.56 5.07
CA PRO A 64 0.13 -5.15 4.94
C PRO A 64 -0.90 -4.26 5.64
N ILE A 65 -2.11 -4.20 5.09
CA ILE A 65 -3.21 -3.57 5.81
C ILE A 65 -3.60 -4.52 6.92
N SER A 66 -3.22 -4.20 8.16
CA SER A 66 -3.86 -4.79 9.31
C SER A 66 -5.32 -4.36 9.27
N VAL A 67 -6.22 -5.30 9.03
CA VAL A 67 -7.66 -5.10 9.26
C VAL A 67 -7.86 -5.02 10.76
N VAL A 68 -7.42 -3.93 11.38
CA VAL A 68 -8.02 -3.51 12.64
C VAL A 68 -9.30 -2.83 12.20
N VAL A 69 -10.41 -3.57 12.24
CA VAL A 69 -11.73 -2.94 12.25
C VAL A 69 -11.70 -2.00 13.44
N ALA A 70 -11.45 -0.72 13.19
CA ALA A 70 -11.77 0.30 14.16
C ALA A 70 -13.30 0.32 14.20
N ASP A 71 -13.87 -0.44 15.13
CA ASP A 71 -15.24 -0.20 15.60
C ASP A 71 -15.26 1.22 16.17
N SER A 72 -15.53 2.18 15.31
CA SER A 72 -15.82 3.57 15.65
C SER A 72 -17.26 3.84 15.24
N GLN A 73 -18.17 3.52 16.16
CA GLN A 73 -19.54 4.03 16.39
C GLN A 73 -20.30 2.92 17.12
N VAL A 74 -20.59 3.01 18.42
CA VAL A 74 -21.71 3.80 18.94
C VAL A 74 -21.29 4.63 20.17
N THR A 75 -21.36 5.94 19.99
CA THR A 75 -21.54 6.92 21.05
C THR A 75 -22.99 6.84 21.55
N GLY A 76 -23.17 6.70 22.87
CA GLY A 76 -24.35 7.16 23.57
C GLY A 76 -25.38 6.10 23.94
N ASP A 77 -25.26 5.55 25.15
CA ASP A 77 -26.38 5.62 26.10
C ASP A 77 -25.84 5.55 27.54
N LEU A 78 -25.54 6.73 28.07
CA LEU A 78 -25.60 6.97 29.50
C LEU A 78 -27.07 7.22 29.84
N HIS A 79 -27.75 6.26 30.46
CA HIS A 79 -28.88 6.56 31.34
C HIS A 79 -28.88 5.64 32.56
N PRO A 80 -28.87 6.19 33.78
CA PRO A 80 -29.05 5.42 35.01
C PRO A 80 -30.53 5.33 35.35
N ARG A 81 -30.99 4.16 35.79
CA ARG A 81 -32.03 3.99 36.83
C ARG A 81 -31.83 2.67 37.54
#